data_AF-A0A970AEJ6-F1
#
_entry.id   AF-A0A970AEJ6-F1
#
_cell.length_a   1.000
_cell.length_b   1.000
_cell.length_c   1.000
_cell.angle_alpha   90.00
_cell.angle_beta   90.00
_cell.angle_gamma   90.00
#
_symmetry.space_group_name_H-M   'P 1'
#
loop_
_entity.id
_entity.type
_entity.pdbx_description
1 polymer ?
#
loop_
_entity_poly.entity_id
_entity_poly.type
_entity_poly.pdbx_seq_one_letter_code
_entity_poly.pdbx_strand_id
1 'polypeptide(L)' 'MTTFHIIHVIVGLWLALVNFSDILSTEALVWNNFILGLVVAAYNLYYLFAKRNVDVHS' A
#
# COMPACT_ATOMS: atom_id res chain seq x y z
N MET A 1 13.91 -7.25 -5.45
CA MET A 1 14.04 -6.29 -4.32
C MET A 1 13.71 -4.85 -4.70
N THR A 2 13.88 -4.41 -5.95
CA THR A 2 13.66 -3.01 -6.36
C THR A 2 12.20 -2.66 -6.69
N THR A 3 11.51 -3.48 -7.48
CA THR A 3 10.16 -3.16 -7.98
C THR A 3 9.12 -2.99 -6.86
N PHE A 4 9.16 -3.84 -5.83
CA PHE A 4 8.24 -3.78 -4.68
C PHE A 4 8.39 -2.50 -3.86
N HIS A 5 9.65 -2.09 -3.61
CA HIS A 5 9.96 -0.89 -2.86
C HIS A 5 9.53 0.35 -3.64
N ILE A 6 9.78 0.37 -4.96
CA ILE A 6 9.34 1.44 -5.85
C ILE A 6 7.82 1.59 -5.84
N ILE A 7 7.06 0.49 -5.92
CA ILE A 7 5.58 0.55 -5.85
C ILE A 7 5.11 1.14 -4.52
N HIS A 8 5.68 0.71 -3.38
CA HIS A 8 5.31 1.25 -2.07
C HIS A 8 5.63 2.74 -1.95
N VAL A 9 6.79 3.17 -2.48
CA VAL A 9 7.19 4.59 -2.49
C VAL A 9 6.23 5.41 -3.35
N ILE A 10 5.87 4.93 -4.54
CA ILE A 10 4.93 5.62 -5.44
C ILE A 10 3.53 5.71 -4.80
N VAL A 11 3.03 4.61 -4.21
CA VAL A 11 1.72 4.59 -3.55
C VAL A 11 1.71 5.50 -2.31
N GLY A 12 2.78 5.49 -1.52
CA GLY A 12 2.92 6.38 -0.37
C GLY A 12 2.99 7.85 -0.77
N LEU A 13 3.71 8.17 -1.86
CA LEU A 13 3.78 9.52 -2.39
C LEU A 13 2.43 10.00 -2.94
N TRP A 14 1.69 9.13 -3.64
CA TRP A 14 0.33 9.43 -4.09
C TRP A 14 -0.62 9.72 -2.92
N LEU A 15 -0.60 8.88 -1.88
CA LEU A 15 -1.40 9.09 -0.68
C LEU A 15 -1.04 10.40 0.03
N ALA A 16 0.25 10.76 0.09
CA ALA A 16 0.65 12.04 0.65
C ALA A 16 0.09 13.20 -0.21
N LEU A 17 0.38 13.20 -1.51
CA LEU A 17 0.00 14.30 -2.42
C LEU A 17 -1.51 14.49 -2.53
N VAL A 18 -2.27 13.40 -2.66
CA VAL A 18 -3.72 13.47 -2.89
C VAL A 18 -4.45 14.14 -1.72
N ASN A 19 -3.99 13.95 -0.48
CA ASN A 19 -4.57 14.58 0.70
C ASN A 19 -4.27 16.09 0.82
N PHE A 20 -3.24 16.58 0.13
CA PHE A 20 -2.90 18.00 0.06
C PHE A 20 -3.41 18.67 -1.22
N SER A 21 -4.06 17.92 -2.10
CA SER A 21 -4.54 18.40 -3.38
C SER A 21 -6.07 18.36 -3.42
N ASP A 22 -6.71 19.45 -3.84
CA ASP A 22 -8.17 19.53 -4.05
C ASP A 22 -8.63 18.82 -5.35
N ILE A 23 -7.89 17.80 -5.78
CA ILE A 23 -8.12 17.09 -7.04
C ILE A 23 -9.30 16.11 -6.94
N LEU A 24 -9.62 15.63 -5.73
CA LEU A 24 -10.75 14.74 -5.47
C LEU A 24 -11.72 15.34 -4.46
N SER A 25 -13.01 15.06 -4.64
CA SER A 25 -14.04 15.37 -3.63
C SER A 25 -13.76 14.59 -2.34
N THR A 26 -14.23 15.12 -1.20
CA THR A 26 -14.01 14.54 0.13
C THR A 26 -14.40 13.05 0.20
N GLU A 27 -15.54 12.68 -0.40
CA GLU A 27 -15.98 11.28 -0.44
C GLU A 27 -15.03 10.40 -1.27
N ALA A 28 -14.60 10.89 -2.43
CA ALA A 28 -13.68 10.16 -3.29
C ALA A 28 -12.28 10.04 -2.66
N LEU A 29 -11.85 11.04 -1.90
CA LEU A 29 -10.58 11.03 -1.15
C LEU A 29 -10.58 9.94 -0.08
N VAL A 30 -11.67 9.84 0.70
CA VAL A 30 -11.83 8.79 1.73
C VAL A 30 -11.78 7.41 1.10
N TRP A 31 -12.53 7.18 0.03
CA TRP A 31 -12.53 5.89 -0.66
C TRP A 31 -11.18 5.57 -1.31
N ASN A 32 -10.51 6.55 -1.92
CA ASN A 32 -9.17 6.37 -2.48
C ASN A 32 -8.17 5.92 -1.40
N ASN A 33 -8.14 6.61 -0.26
CA ASN A 33 -7.20 6.30 0.81
C ASN A 33 -7.53 4.96 1.49
N PHE A 34 -8.83 4.65 1.66
CA PHE A 34 -9.27 3.39 2.24
C PHE A 34 -8.87 2.20 1.38
N ILE A 35 -9.12 2.24 0.06
CA ILE A 35 -8.78 1.16 -0.87
C ILE A 35 -7.26 0.95 -0.92
N LEU A 36 -6.48 2.03 -1.06
CA LEU A 36 -5.03 1.93 -1.12
C LEU A 36 -4.43 1.41 0.20
N GLY A 37 -4.94 1.89 1.33
CA GLY A 37 -4.55 1.39 2.65
C GLY A 37 -4.85 -0.10 2.81
N LEU A 38 -6.02 -0.56 2.36
CA LEU A 38 -6.42 -1.96 2.40
C LEU A 38 -5.50 -2.84 1.53
N VAL A 39 -5.16 -2.39 0.32
CA VAL A 39 -4.23 -3.09 -0.57
C VAL A 39 -2.85 -3.23 0.07
N VAL A 40 -2.30 -2.14 0.62
CA VAL A 40 -0.98 -2.16 1.28
C VAL A 40 -1.00 -3.05 2.52
N ALA A 41 -2.05 -2.99 3.33
CA ALA A 41 -2.21 -3.82 4.52
C ALA A 41 -2.35 -5.30 4.17
N ALA A 42 -3.20 -5.65 3.20
CA ALA A 42 -3.38 -7.03 2.74
C ALA A 42 -2.07 -7.60 2.17
N TYR A 43 -1.30 -6.77 1.45
CA TYR A 43 -0.02 -7.19 0.89
C TYR A 43 1.06 -7.39 1.97
N ASN A 44 1.13 -6.48 2.95
CA ASN A 44 1.99 -6.66 4.13
C ASN A 44 1.59 -7.91 4.91
N LEU A 45 0.30 -8.14 5.07
CA LEU A 45 -0.25 -9.33 5.74
C LEU A 45 0.15 -10.61 4.98
N TYR A 46 0.01 -10.64 3.66
CA TYR A 46 0.47 -11.74 2.82
C TYR A 46 1.98 -11.97 2.99
N TYR A 47 2.80 -10.92 2.96
CA TYR A 47 4.23 -11.06 3.15
C TYR A 47 4.59 -11.57 4.56
N LEU A 48 3.90 -11.08 5.59
CA LEU A 48 4.14 -11.44 6.98
C LEU A 48 3.72 -12.88 7.30
N PHE A 49 2.57 -13.33 6.76
CA PHE A 49 1.97 -14.63 7.11
C PHE A 49 2.18 -15.71 6.05
N ALA A 50 2.08 -15.38 4.76
CA ALA A 50 2.22 -16.36 3.68
C ALA A 50 3.69 -16.57 3.27
N LYS A 51 4.52 -15.51 3.31
CA LYS A 51 5.93 -15.62 2.89
C LYS A 51 6.89 -16.06 4.00
N ARG A 52 6.55 -15.89 5.29
CA ARG A 52 7.40 -16.39 6.41
C ARG A 52 7.31 -17.89 6.67
N ASN A 53 6.30 -18.59 6.16
CA ASN A 53 6.18 -20.05 6.33
C ASN A 53 6.93 -20.86 5.25
N VAL A 54 7.75 -20.21 4.41
CA VAL A 54 8.60 -20.87 3.42
C VAL A 54 10.09 -20.75 3.75
N ASP A 55 10.42 -20.36 4.99
CA ASP A 55 11.79 -20.32 5.52
C ASP A 55 12.01 -21.46 6.53
N VAL A 56 11.67 -22.68 6.11
CA VAL A 56 12.30 -23.90 6.63
C VAL A 56 13.39 -24.31 5.66
N HIS A 57 14.58 -23.74 5.82
CA HIS A 57 15.80 -24.39 5.34
C HIS A 57 16.54 -24.95 6.57
N SER A 58 16.56 -26.28 6.63
CA SER A 58 17.44 -27.08 7.50
C SER A 58 18.91 -26.70 7.37
#